data_AF-A0A4Q8TDJ5-F1
#
_entry.id   AF-A0A4Q8TDJ5-F1
#
_cell.length_a   1.000
_cell.length_b   1.000
_cell.length_c   1.000
_cell.angle_alpha   90.00
_cell.angle_beta   90.00
_cell.angle_gamma   90.00
#
_symmetry.space_group_name_H-M   'P 1'
#
loop_
_entity.id
_entity.type
_entity.pdbx_description
1 polymer ?
#
loop_
_entity_poly.entity_id
_entity_poly.type
_entity_poly.pdbx_seq_one_letter_code
_entity_poly.pdbx_strand_id
1 'polypeptide(L)'
;MTQIASPSSALVRKIALIVSHVLSPIILATLLLLLTPLRDASIAWSEAVLAAVFTTIIPWLILALAKRRGAVTDMHVTVRHQRHLIYAMTATMIIIGLIILWLVNASAGIFREVFCILLGLFTVAIINIWWKVSVHLAVGTYVILQLASQRADLLPAVLLFIAVLSWSRLRSFQHTATQVCGGVAVGILIHYAHEVMALFVN
;
A
#
# COMPACT_ATOMS: atom_id res chain seq x y z
N MET A 1 30.25 -7.26 20.14
CA MET A 1 30.78 -6.09 19.40
C MET A 1 29.63 -5.27 18.86
N THR A 2 29.19 -4.26 19.61
CA THR A 2 28.20 -3.27 19.19
C THR A 2 28.90 -2.29 18.24
N GLN A 3 28.72 -2.45 16.93
CA GLN A 3 29.18 -1.43 15.97
C GLN A 3 28.41 -0.13 16.23
N ILE A 4 29.09 0.86 16.80
CA ILE A 4 28.57 2.22 16.93
C ILE A 4 28.55 2.80 15.51
N ALA A 5 27.36 2.92 14.95
CA ALA A 5 27.14 3.48 13.62
C ALA A 5 27.70 4.92 13.56
N SER A 6 28.44 5.25 12.50
CA SER A 6 28.98 6.60 12.33
C SER A 6 27.86 7.66 12.28
N PRO A 7 28.09 8.91 12.71
CA PRO A 7 27.05 9.95 12.75
C PRO A 7 26.32 10.15 11.40
N SER A 8 27.05 10.00 10.29
CA SER A 8 26.50 10.06 8.93
C SER A 8 25.55 8.90 8.62
N SER A 9 25.89 7.68 9.03
CA SER A 9 25.02 6.51 8.86
C SER A 9 23.73 6.59 9.70
N ALA A 10 23.80 7.22 10.88
CA ALA A 10 22.64 7.48 11.71
C ALA A 10 21.69 8.52 11.08
N LEU A 11 22.24 9.61 10.51
CA LEU A 11 21.46 10.61 9.79
C LEU A 11 20.78 10.02 8.54
N VAL A 12 21.52 9.28 7.72
CA VAL A 12 20.97 8.60 6.53
C VAL A 12 19.81 7.69 6.90
N ARG A 13 19.97 6.89 7.97
CA ARG A 13 18.90 6.02 8.47
C ARG A 13 17.69 6.84 8.94
N LYS A 14 17.89 7.96 9.62
CA LYS A 14 16.81 8.84 10.07
C LYS A 14 16.02 9.42 8.89
N ILE A 15 16.70 9.90 7.86
CA ILE A 15 16.07 10.39 6.61
C ILE A 15 15.29 9.25 5.95
N ALA A 16 15.90 8.07 5.82
CA ALA A 16 15.25 6.90 5.24
C ALA A 16 13.95 6.52 5.99
N LEU A 17 13.93 6.61 7.32
CA LEU A 17 12.73 6.36 8.12
C LEU A 17 11.65 7.42 7.92
N ILE A 18 12.02 8.71 7.82
CA ILE A 18 11.07 9.78 7.52
C ILE A 18 10.41 9.54 6.16
N VAL A 19 11.22 9.27 5.13
CA VAL A 19 10.70 8.93 3.79
C VAL A 19 9.79 7.71 3.86
N SER A 20 10.16 6.69 4.63
CA SER A 20 9.33 5.48 4.78
C SER A 20 7.98 5.77 5.45
N HIS A 21 7.93 6.69 6.42
CA HIS A 21 6.69 7.06 7.09
C HIS A 21 5.79 7.90 6.19
N VAL A 22 6.36 8.88 5.49
CA VAL A 22 5.62 9.75 4.55
C VAL A 22 5.07 8.94 3.37
N LEU A 23 5.87 8.01 2.86
CA LEU A 23 5.49 7.10 1.78
C LEU A 23 4.97 5.76 2.30
N SER A 24 4.29 5.79 3.45
CA SER A 24 3.71 4.59 4.03
C SER A 24 2.49 4.11 3.22
N PRO A 25 2.19 2.80 3.22
CA PRO A 25 1.04 2.25 2.51
C PRO A 25 -0.28 2.94 2.85
N ILE A 26 -0.46 3.33 4.11
CA ILE A 26 -1.66 4.00 4.59
C ILE A 26 -1.84 5.37 3.91
N ILE A 27 -0.80 6.19 3.85
CA ILE A 27 -0.87 7.52 3.23
C ILE A 27 -1.10 7.37 1.73
N LEU A 28 -0.30 6.54 1.05
CA LEU A 28 -0.36 6.39 -0.39
C LEU A 28 -1.70 5.82 -0.88
N ALA A 29 -2.21 4.76 -0.24
CA ALA A 29 -3.50 4.17 -0.60
C ALA A 29 -4.68 5.10 -0.27
N THR A 30 -4.61 5.84 0.84
CA THR A 30 -5.67 6.81 1.19
C THR A 30 -5.72 7.95 0.17
N LEU A 31 -4.57 8.50 -0.20
CA LEU A 31 -4.49 9.54 -1.23
C LEU A 31 -4.98 9.03 -2.58
N LEU A 32 -4.58 7.82 -2.98
CA LEU A 32 -5.06 7.21 -4.22
C LEU A 32 -6.60 7.17 -4.26
N LEU A 33 -7.23 6.62 -3.23
CA LEU A 33 -8.69 6.48 -3.16
C LEU A 33 -9.39 7.84 -3.09
N LEU A 34 -8.94 8.76 -2.23
CA LEU A 34 -9.57 10.07 -2.08
C LEU A 34 -9.41 10.96 -3.32
N LEU A 35 -8.33 10.80 -4.09
CA LEU A 35 -8.08 11.56 -5.32
C LEU A 35 -8.70 10.89 -6.56
N THR A 36 -9.38 9.76 -6.41
CA THR A 36 -9.99 9.04 -7.55
C THR A 36 -11.03 9.91 -8.30
N PRO A 37 -11.90 10.70 -7.65
CA PRO A 37 -12.84 11.61 -8.34
C PRO A 37 -12.17 12.68 -9.22
N LEU A 38 -10.91 13.03 -8.96
CA LEU A 38 -10.14 13.96 -9.79
C LEU A 38 -9.59 13.30 -11.06
N ARG A 39 -9.49 11.96 -11.04
CA ARG A 39 -8.98 11.15 -12.15
C ARG A 39 -10.11 10.60 -13.02
N ASP A 40 -11.27 10.39 -12.42
CA ASP A 40 -12.46 9.91 -13.08
C ASP A 40 -13.68 10.61 -12.47
N ALA A 41 -14.26 11.53 -13.24
CA ALA A 41 -15.37 12.38 -12.82
C ALA A 41 -16.69 11.62 -12.65
N SER A 42 -16.78 10.36 -13.10
CA SER A 42 -17.95 9.51 -12.85
C SER A 42 -18.05 9.08 -11.39
N ILE A 43 -16.93 9.09 -10.66
CA ILE A 43 -16.84 8.62 -9.27
C ILE A 43 -17.20 9.76 -8.32
N ALA A 44 -18.22 9.54 -7.48
CA ALA A 44 -18.60 10.51 -6.47
C ALA A 44 -17.59 10.58 -5.31
N TRP A 45 -17.42 11.79 -4.75
CA TRP A 45 -16.58 11.98 -3.56
C TRP A 45 -17.01 11.13 -2.37
N SER A 46 -18.31 10.86 -2.22
CA SER A 46 -18.84 9.97 -1.18
C SER A 46 -18.34 8.53 -1.34
N GLU A 47 -18.25 8.01 -2.57
CA GLU A 47 -17.72 6.68 -2.85
C GLU A 47 -16.22 6.60 -2.54
N ALA A 48 -15.46 7.63 -2.92
CA ALA A 48 -14.03 7.73 -2.63
C ALA A 48 -13.76 7.78 -1.12
N VAL A 49 -14.55 8.56 -0.37
CA VAL A 49 -14.47 8.62 1.10
C VAL A 49 -14.83 7.27 1.70
N LEU A 50 -15.91 6.63 1.26
CA LEU A 50 -16.32 5.30 1.74
C LEU A 50 -15.21 4.27 1.50
N ALA A 51 -14.65 4.24 0.28
CA ALA A 51 -13.54 3.38 -0.09
C ALA A 51 -12.32 3.60 0.82
N ALA A 52 -11.90 4.84 1.04
CA ALA A 52 -10.80 5.17 1.94
C ALA A 52 -11.08 4.78 3.39
N VAL A 53 -12.30 5.03 3.88
CA VAL A 53 -12.70 4.69 5.26
C VAL A 53 -12.51 3.21 5.54
N PHE A 54 -13.05 2.33 4.69
CA PHE A 54 -12.99 0.89 4.90
C PHE A 54 -11.66 0.26 4.49
N THR A 55 -10.99 0.79 3.48
CA THR A 55 -9.74 0.20 2.97
C THR A 55 -8.52 0.60 3.77
N THR A 56 -8.51 1.81 4.32
CA THR A 56 -7.30 2.40 4.88
C THR A 56 -7.51 2.96 6.28
N ILE A 57 -8.47 3.86 6.48
CA ILE A 57 -8.61 4.63 7.74
C ILE A 57 -9.02 3.73 8.91
N ILE A 58 -10.08 2.93 8.78
CA ILE A 58 -10.55 2.02 9.84
C ILE A 58 -9.47 0.98 10.18
N PRO A 59 -8.89 0.23 9.20
CA PRO A 59 -7.81 -0.72 9.50
C PRO A 59 -6.63 -0.07 10.24
N TRP A 60 -6.24 1.14 9.85
CA TRP A 60 -5.16 1.86 10.52
C TRP A 60 -5.54 2.28 11.95
N LEU A 61 -6.76 2.76 12.18
CA LEU A 61 -7.24 3.11 13.52
C LEU A 61 -7.25 1.89 14.44
N ILE A 62 -7.70 0.73 13.95
CA ILE A 62 -7.66 -0.52 14.71
C ILE A 62 -6.22 -0.90 15.04
N LEU A 63 -5.31 -0.84 14.07
CA LEU A 63 -3.88 -1.10 14.32
C LEU A 63 -3.27 -0.13 15.33
N ALA A 64 -3.60 1.16 15.24
CA ALA A 64 -3.12 2.17 16.17
C ALA A 64 -3.63 1.93 17.59
N LEU A 65 -4.90 1.55 17.75
CA LEU A 65 -5.47 1.18 19.04
C LEU A 65 -4.84 -0.11 19.59
N ALA A 66 -4.63 -1.12 18.76
CA ALA A 66 -3.98 -2.37 19.14
C ALA A 66 -2.54 -2.11 19.63
N LYS A 67 -1.79 -1.24 18.95
CA LYS A 67 -0.46 -0.79 19.40
C LYS A 67 -0.54 -0.05 20.74
N ARG A 68 -1.48 0.90 20.90
CA ARG A 68 -1.65 1.64 22.16
C ARG A 68 -2.00 0.74 23.34
N ARG A 69 -2.72 -0.35 23.10
CA ARG A 69 -3.07 -1.38 24.10
C ARG A 69 -1.97 -2.42 24.33
N GLY A 70 -0.82 -2.31 23.65
CA GLY A 70 0.28 -3.28 23.75
C GLY A 70 0.04 -4.62 23.05
N ALA A 71 -1.05 -4.77 22.29
CA ALA A 71 -1.37 -6.02 21.56
C ALA A 71 -0.48 -6.22 20.31
N VAL A 72 0.12 -5.14 19.79
CA VAL A 72 1.06 -5.17 18.65
C VAL A 72 2.33 -4.45 19.05
N THR A 73 3.49 -5.02 18.68
CA THR A 73 4.81 -4.51 19.11
C THR A 73 5.15 -3.16 18.49
N ASP A 74 4.78 -2.95 17.24
CA ASP A 74 5.15 -1.76 16.49
C ASP A 74 4.25 -1.55 15.25
N MET A 75 4.23 -0.33 14.72
CA MET A 75 3.36 0.04 13.59
C MET A 75 3.81 -0.57 12.25
N HIS A 76 5.06 -1.05 12.15
CA HIS A 76 5.55 -1.79 10.98
C HIS A 76 5.28 -3.29 11.10
N VAL A 77 4.69 -3.73 12.22
CA VAL A 77 4.30 -5.11 12.50
C VAL A 77 5.46 -6.07 12.23
N THR A 78 6.56 -5.87 12.95
CA THR A 78 7.79 -6.65 12.70
C THR A 78 7.61 -8.14 13.00
N VAL A 79 6.73 -8.52 13.94
CA VAL A 79 6.44 -9.91 14.29
C VAL A 79 5.55 -10.57 13.24
N ARG A 80 6.05 -11.64 12.59
CA ARG A 80 5.36 -12.31 11.47
C ARG A 80 3.95 -12.77 11.81
N HIS A 81 3.75 -13.38 12.98
CA HIS A 81 2.42 -13.84 13.42
C HIS A 81 1.40 -12.69 13.53
N GLN A 82 1.83 -11.52 14.02
CA GLN A 82 0.96 -10.33 14.12
C GLN A 82 0.57 -9.79 12.73
N ARG A 83 1.41 -9.99 11.69
CA ARG A 83 1.11 -9.53 10.33
C ARG A 83 -0.10 -10.22 9.73
N HIS A 84 -0.19 -11.54 9.86
CA HIS A 84 -1.29 -12.29 9.26
C HIS A 84 -2.63 -11.94 9.90
N LEU A 85 -2.65 -11.70 11.22
CA LEU A 85 -3.85 -11.21 11.90
C LEU A 85 -4.26 -9.83 11.37
N ILE A 86 -3.30 -8.92 11.18
CA ILE A 86 -3.57 -7.58 10.64
C ILE A 86 -4.01 -7.66 9.17
N TYR A 87 -3.40 -8.53 8.36
CA TYR A 87 -3.84 -8.73 6.98
C TYR A 87 -5.25 -9.29 6.91
N ALA A 88 -5.60 -10.27 7.74
CA ALA A 88 -6.96 -10.81 7.80
C ALA A 88 -7.96 -9.73 8.23
N MET A 89 -7.66 -8.97 9.29
CA MET A 89 -8.50 -7.86 9.74
C MET A 89 -8.69 -6.80 8.66
N THR A 90 -7.61 -6.37 8.00
CA THR A 90 -7.69 -5.39 6.90
C THR A 90 -8.51 -5.95 5.73
N ALA A 91 -8.30 -7.21 5.36
CA ALA A 91 -9.08 -7.87 4.31
C ALA A 91 -10.57 -7.90 4.65
N THR A 92 -10.94 -8.23 5.89
CA THR A 92 -12.34 -8.18 6.34
C THR A 92 -12.94 -6.79 6.20
N MET A 93 -12.22 -5.73 6.60
CA MET A 93 -12.71 -4.36 6.45
C MET A 93 -12.88 -3.97 4.97
N ILE A 94 -11.93 -4.36 4.10
CA ILE A 94 -12.03 -4.11 2.66
C ILE A 94 -13.23 -4.86 2.05
N ILE A 95 -13.44 -6.12 2.42
CA ILE A 95 -14.59 -6.91 1.94
C ILE A 95 -15.90 -6.25 2.36
N ILE A 96 -16.02 -5.78 3.61
CA ILE A 96 -17.18 -5.02 4.05
C ILE A 96 -17.35 -3.74 3.21
N GLY A 97 -16.28 -2.99 2.97
CA GLY A 97 -16.29 -1.81 2.11
C GLY A 97 -16.78 -2.11 0.69
N LEU A 98 -16.30 -3.20 0.07
CA LEU A 98 -16.74 -3.66 -1.25
C LEU A 98 -18.23 -4.02 -1.25
N ILE A 99 -18.71 -4.74 -0.23
CA ILE A 99 -20.13 -5.09 -0.10
C ILE A 99 -20.98 -3.81 -0.02
N ILE A 100 -20.57 -2.82 0.78
CA ILE A 100 -21.30 -1.55 0.89
C ILE A 100 -21.28 -0.79 -0.45
N LEU A 101 -20.12 -0.69 -1.11
CA LEU A 101 -20.00 -0.07 -2.42
C LEU A 101 -20.93 -0.73 -3.45
N TRP A 102 -21.01 -2.06 -3.44
CA TRP A 102 -21.93 -2.80 -4.29
C TRP A 102 -23.40 -2.50 -3.97
N LEU A 103 -23.79 -2.49 -2.68
CA LEU A 103 -25.16 -2.22 -2.25
C LEU A 103 -25.64 -0.81 -2.61
N VAL A 104 -24.74 0.18 -2.64
CA VAL A 104 -25.07 1.55 -3.04
C VAL A 104 -24.95 1.79 -4.55
N ASN A 105 -24.69 0.74 -5.34
CA ASN A 105 -24.42 0.82 -6.77
C ASN A 105 -23.32 1.84 -7.12
N ALA A 106 -22.22 1.81 -6.37
CA ALA A 106 -21.09 2.69 -6.61
C ALA A 106 -20.48 2.45 -8.00
N SER A 107 -19.81 3.47 -8.51
CA SER A 107 -19.15 3.45 -9.81
C SER A 107 -18.18 2.26 -9.96
N ALA A 108 -18.17 1.64 -11.15
CA ALA A 108 -17.31 0.48 -11.41
C ALA A 108 -15.82 0.76 -11.17
N GLY A 109 -15.37 2.00 -11.45
CA GLY A 109 -13.98 2.42 -11.27
C GLY A 109 -13.50 2.32 -9.82
N ILE A 110 -14.23 2.87 -8.86
CA ILE A 110 -13.82 2.83 -7.44
C ILE A 110 -13.95 1.42 -6.86
N PHE A 111 -14.97 0.66 -7.27
CA PHE A 111 -15.11 -0.74 -6.86
C PHE A 111 -13.91 -1.57 -7.30
N ARG A 112 -13.50 -1.44 -8.58
CA ARG A 112 -12.35 -2.12 -9.16
C ARG A 112 -11.05 -1.73 -8.46
N GLU A 113 -10.86 -0.45 -8.16
CA GLU A 113 -9.69 0.07 -7.43
C GLU A 113 -9.57 -0.58 -6.05
N VAL A 114 -10.66 -0.63 -5.27
CA VAL A 114 -10.70 -1.28 -3.95
C VAL A 114 -10.49 -2.79 -4.06
N PHE A 115 -11.07 -3.44 -5.07
CA PHE A 115 -10.92 -4.87 -5.31
C PHE A 115 -9.46 -5.23 -5.65
N CYS A 116 -8.78 -4.43 -6.47
CA CYS A 116 -7.35 -4.60 -6.73
C CYS A 116 -6.49 -4.45 -5.48
N ILE A 117 -6.82 -3.50 -4.59
CA ILE A 117 -6.12 -3.37 -3.31
C ILE A 117 -6.31 -4.64 -2.47
N LEU A 118 -7.51 -5.24 -2.45
CA LEU A 118 -7.74 -6.52 -1.79
C LEU A 118 -6.89 -7.66 -2.40
N LEU A 119 -6.84 -7.75 -3.73
CA LEU A 119 -6.04 -8.75 -4.44
C LEU A 119 -4.53 -8.58 -4.15
N GLY A 120 -4.06 -7.33 -4.09
CA GLY A 120 -2.69 -7.00 -3.70
C GLY A 120 -2.38 -7.40 -2.26
N LEU A 121 -3.30 -7.11 -1.32
CA LEU A 121 -3.19 -7.54 0.07
C LEU A 121 -3.12 -9.07 0.18
N PHE A 122 -3.98 -9.78 -0.54
CA PHE A 122 -3.99 -11.25 -0.56
C PHE A 122 -2.68 -11.83 -1.12
N THR A 123 -2.20 -11.28 -2.23
CA THR A 123 -0.91 -11.67 -2.86
C THR A 123 0.25 -11.46 -1.89
N VAL A 124 0.30 -10.29 -1.24
CA VAL A 124 1.30 -9.98 -0.20
C VAL A 124 1.19 -10.93 0.98
N ALA A 125 -0.03 -11.24 1.45
CA ALA A 125 -0.26 -12.12 2.58
C ALA A 125 0.25 -13.54 2.31
N ILE A 126 -0.05 -14.09 1.12
CA ILE A 126 0.42 -15.42 0.67
C ILE A 126 1.95 -15.45 0.59
N ILE A 127 2.56 -14.49 -0.10
CA ILE A 127 4.02 -14.44 -0.24
C ILE A 127 4.66 -14.38 1.15
N ASN A 128 4.13 -13.55 2.05
CA ASN A 128 4.60 -13.41 3.43
C ASN A 128 4.44 -14.66 4.31
N ILE A 129 3.75 -15.72 3.88
CA ILE A 129 3.75 -17.02 4.57
C ILE A 129 5.14 -17.67 4.49
N TRP A 130 5.82 -17.53 3.35
CA TRP A 130 7.11 -18.17 3.09
C TRP A 130 8.26 -17.16 3.09
N TRP A 131 8.07 -16.00 2.49
CA TRP A 131 9.12 -15.01 2.25
C TRP A 131 8.64 -13.57 2.49
N LYS A 132 9.42 -12.78 3.23
CA LYS A 132 9.02 -11.40 3.61
C LYS A 132 9.06 -10.49 2.38
N VAL A 133 7.92 -10.01 1.89
CA VAL A 133 7.85 -9.02 0.80
C VAL A 133 7.65 -7.59 1.33
N SER A 134 8.15 -6.58 0.60
CA SER A 134 7.97 -5.17 0.97
C SER A 134 6.58 -4.65 0.58
N VAL A 135 5.67 -4.55 1.55
CA VAL A 135 4.34 -3.95 1.37
C VAL A 135 4.41 -2.48 0.93
N HIS A 136 5.43 -1.75 1.38
CA HIS A 136 5.65 -0.36 0.96
C HIS A 136 5.88 -0.27 -0.54
N LEU A 137 6.70 -1.18 -1.10
CA LEU A 137 6.95 -1.19 -2.54
C LEU A 137 5.77 -1.77 -3.32
N ALA A 138 5.04 -2.75 -2.79
CA ALA A 138 3.83 -3.26 -3.43
C ALA A 138 2.78 -2.15 -3.61
N VAL A 139 2.42 -1.48 -2.51
CA VAL A 139 1.41 -0.41 -2.54
C VAL A 139 1.94 0.83 -3.26
N GLY A 140 3.19 1.24 -2.99
CA GLY A 140 3.76 2.43 -3.61
C GLY A 140 3.91 2.30 -5.12
N THR A 141 4.34 1.14 -5.61
CA THR A 141 4.46 0.88 -7.05
C THR A 141 3.09 0.86 -7.73
N TYR A 142 2.10 0.21 -7.11
CA TYR A 142 0.72 0.24 -7.59
C TYR A 142 0.19 1.68 -7.69
N VAL A 143 0.28 2.45 -6.60
CA VAL A 143 -0.21 3.84 -6.53
C VAL A 143 0.44 4.72 -7.58
N ILE A 144 1.77 4.70 -7.72
CA ILE A 144 2.45 5.61 -8.66
C ILE A 144 2.15 5.25 -10.13
N LEU A 145 1.98 3.97 -10.46
CA LEU A 145 1.59 3.54 -11.80
C LEU A 145 0.15 3.95 -12.11
N GLN A 146 -0.76 3.80 -11.13
CA GLN A 146 -2.15 4.20 -11.23
C GLN A 146 -2.27 5.72 -11.43
N LEU A 147 -1.46 6.52 -10.71
CA LEU A 147 -1.39 7.98 -10.90
C LEU A 147 -0.75 8.39 -12.24
N ALA A 148 0.18 7.60 -12.77
CA ALA A 148 0.76 7.84 -14.08
C ALA A 148 -0.25 7.61 -15.21
N SER A 149 -1.27 6.76 -15.01
CA SER A 149 -2.36 6.52 -15.97
C SER A 149 -1.84 6.15 -17.37
N GLN A 150 -0.84 5.28 -17.44
CA GLN A 150 -0.19 4.82 -18.69
C GLN A 150 0.53 5.92 -19.51
N ARG A 151 0.72 7.11 -18.95
CA ARG A 151 1.45 8.20 -19.61
C ARG A 151 2.95 7.91 -19.63
N ALA A 152 3.48 7.61 -20.82
CA ALA A 152 4.88 7.25 -21.01
C ALA A 152 5.86 8.37 -20.62
N ASP A 153 5.45 9.64 -20.76
CA ASP A 153 6.21 10.82 -20.35
C ASP A 153 6.44 10.89 -18.83
N LEU A 154 5.59 10.22 -18.04
CA LEU A 154 5.75 10.14 -16.57
C LEU A 154 6.61 8.96 -16.10
N LEU A 155 7.05 8.09 -17.01
CA LEU A 155 7.87 6.92 -16.66
C LEU A 155 9.15 7.29 -15.88
N PRO A 156 9.90 8.37 -16.22
CA PRO A 156 11.04 8.80 -15.41
C PRO A 156 10.66 9.14 -13.97
N ALA A 157 9.50 9.77 -13.74
CA ALA A 157 9.01 10.11 -12.41
C ALA A 157 8.58 8.86 -11.62
N VAL A 158 7.95 7.89 -12.29
CA VAL A 158 7.63 6.57 -11.70
C VAL A 158 8.90 5.85 -11.24
N LEU A 159 9.92 5.78 -12.10
CA LEU A 159 11.19 5.14 -11.78
C LEU A 159 11.91 5.85 -10.63
N LEU A 160 11.93 7.18 -10.63
CA LEU A 160 12.51 7.98 -9.54
C LEU A 160 11.79 7.72 -8.22
N PHE A 161 10.46 7.69 -8.21
CA PHE A 161 9.67 7.38 -7.02
C PHE A 161 10.00 5.99 -6.47
N ILE A 162 10.00 4.96 -7.33
CA ILE A 162 10.35 3.59 -6.93
C ILE A 162 11.79 3.52 -6.40
N ALA A 163 12.73 4.23 -7.02
CA ALA A 163 14.12 4.28 -6.57
C ALA A 163 14.25 4.93 -5.18
N VAL A 164 13.59 6.06 -4.94
CA VAL A 164 13.60 6.76 -3.64
C VAL A 164 12.97 5.89 -2.54
N LEU A 165 11.82 5.26 -2.84
CA LEU A 165 11.15 4.38 -1.89
C LEU A 165 11.98 3.12 -1.61
N SER A 166 12.61 2.53 -2.64
CA SER A 166 13.53 1.40 -2.50
C SER A 166 14.73 1.76 -1.63
N TRP A 167 15.37 2.91 -1.89
CA TRP A 167 16.48 3.42 -1.08
C TRP A 167 16.08 3.56 0.39
N SER A 168 14.91 4.15 0.67
CA SER A 168 14.38 4.31 2.02
C SER A 168 14.22 2.95 2.73
N ARG A 169 13.70 1.92 2.06
CA ARG A 169 13.49 0.59 2.67
C ARG A 169 14.79 -0.17 2.91
N LEU A 170 15.78 -0.01 2.04
CA LEU A 170 17.11 -0.60 2.22
C LEU A 170 17.90 0.09 3.33
N ARG A 171 17.93 1.43 3.35
CA ARG A 171 18.71 2.22 4.31
C ARG A 171 18.07 2.32 5.70
N SER A 172 16.78 2.04 5.83
CA SER A 172 16.14 1.83 7.13
C SER A 172 16.43 0.45 7.74
N PHE A 173 17.16 -0.42 7.02
CA PHE A 173 17.48 -1.81 7.39
C PHE A 173 16.26 -2.69 7.65
N GLN A 174 15.14 -2.37 7.00
CA GLN A 174 13.89 -3.10 7.17
C GLN A 174 13.73 -4.24 6.17
N HIS A 175 14.38 -4.15 5.01
CA HIS A 175 14.28 -5.11 3.91
C HIS A 175 15.61 -5.33 3.19
N THR A 176 15.74 -6.47 2.54
CA THR A 176 16.80 -6.76 1.56
C THR A 176 16.39 -6.32 0.15
N ALA A 177 17.34 -6.26 -0.78
CA ALA A 177 17.07 -5.92 -2.18
C ALA A 177 16.03 -6.85 -2.82
N THR A 178 16.13 -8.16 -2.57
CA THR A 178 15.17 -9.13 -3.13
C THR A 178 13.76 -8.87 -2.63
N GLN A 179 13.58 -8.56 -1.33
CA GLN A 179 12.26 -8.25 -0.75
C GLN A 179 11.65 -6.95 -1.30
N VAL A 180 12.50 -5.98 -1.64
CA VAL A 180 12.13 -4.73 -2.32
C VAL A 180 11.66 -5.03 -3.74
N CYS A 181 12.46 -5.77 -4.52
CA CYS A 181 12.11 -6.20 -5.88
C CYS A 181 10.80 -7.00 -5.91
N GLY A 182 10.60 -7.92 -4.95
CA GLY A 182 9.35 -8.66 -4.82
C GLY A 182 8.15 -7.74 -4.60
N GLY A 183 8.31 -6.67 -3.80
CA GLY A 183 7.26 -5.66 -3.62
C GLY A 183 6.95 -4.93 -4.92
N VAL A 184 7.98 -4.48 -5.65
CA VAL A 184 7.80 -3.81 -6.96
C VAL A 184 7.07 -4.73 -7.94
N ALA A 185 7.46 -6.00 -8.03
CA ALA A 185 6.82 -6.97 -8.91
C ALA A 185 5.34 -7.18 -8.58
N VAL A 186 5.00 -7.27 -7.29
CA VAL A 186 3.58 -7.35 -6.86
C VAL A 186 2.82 -6.09 -7.27
N GLY A 187 3.37 -4.89 -7.06
CA GLY A 187 2.70 -3.66 -7.45
C GLY A 187 2.45 -3.55 -8.95
N ILE A 188 3.43 -3.94 -9.77
CA ILE A 188 3.29 -4.01 -11.24
C ILE A 188 2.20 -5.02 -11.64
N LEU A 189 2.23 -6.21 -11.06
CA LEU A 189 1.25 -7.27 -11.34
C LEU A 189 -0.17 -6.78 -11.07
N ILE A 190 -0.41 -6.18 -9.91
CA ILE A 190 -1.74 -5.69 -9.52
C ILE A 190 -2.16 -4.51 -10.38
N HIS A 191 -1.23 -3.62 -10.77
CA HIS A 191 -1.51 -2.54 -11.72
C HIS A 191 -2.01 -3.10 -13.05
N TYR A 192 -1.30 -4.04 -13.67
CA TYR A 192 -1.78 -4.61 -14.94
C TYR A 192 -3.07 -5.43 -14.78
N ALA A 193 -3.28 -6.09 -13.63
CA ALA A 193 -4.56 -6.74 -13.35
C ALA A 193 -5.72 -5.73 -13.27
N HIS A 194 -5.51 -4.56 -12.65
CA HIS A 194 -6.47 -3.46 -12.65
C HIS A 194 -6.85 -3.05 -14.07
N GLU A 195 -5.85 -2.81 -14.92
CA GLU A 195 -6.04 -2.37 -16.30
C GLU A 195 -6.79 -3.40 -17.15
N VAL A 196 -6.44 -4.69 -17.01
CA VAL A 196 -7.13 -5.77 -17.71
C VAL A 196 -8.60 -5.84 -17.29
N MET A 197 -8.90 -5.71 -15.99
CA MET A 197 -10.29 -5.68 -15.53
C MET A 197 -11.07 -4.46 -16.04
N ALA A 198 -10.41 -3.31 -16.21
CA ALA A 198 -11.03 -2.12 -16.78
C ALA A 198 -11.50 -2.32 -18.24
N LEU A 199 -10.91 -3.27 -18.97
CA LEU A 199 -11.33 -3.61 -20.34
C LEU A 199 -12.64 -4.41 -20.39
N PHE A 200 -12.99 -5.11 -19.31
CA PHE A 200 -14.15 -6.01 -19.25
C PHE A 200 -15.32 -5.44 -18.43
N VAL A 201 -15.06 -4.46 -17.58
CA VAL A 201 -16.04 -3.89 -16.64
C VAL A 201 -16.07 -2.38 -16.83
N ASN A 202 -16.98 -1.92 -17.69
CA ASN A 202 -17.38 -0.51 -17.86
C ASN A 202 -18.84 -0.34 -17.46
#